data_AF-A0A0B1T2Q6-F1
#
_entry.id   AF-A0A0B1T2Q6-F1
#
_cell.length_a   1.000
_cell.length_b   1.000
_cell.length_c   1.000
_cell.angle_alpha   90.00
_cell.angle_beta   90.00
_cell.angle_gamma   90.00
#
_symmetry.space_group_name_H-M   'P 1'
#
loop_
_entity.id
_entity.type
_entity.pdbx_description
1 polymer ?
#
loop_
_entity_poly.entity_id
_entity_poly.type
_entity_poly.pdbx_seq_one_letter_code
_entity_poly.pdbx_strand_id
1 'polypeptide(L)'
;MRSAIERGDPAEQITTRLASDLQTTLSRQLYGGDITGSVSLTGDVLTLARNQYNALDNRNTRQDKAMNFTQSFGSSGDQLLSPRALPVWEDLSSTVRIDHASILISALEQSAILLADFTIDTQKKLQYNNWGKYGRKSLTRLQCSGHV
;
A
#
# COMPACT_ATOMS: atom_id res chain seq x y z
N MET A 1 -3.93 13.29 9.08
CA MET A 1 -4.33 11.86 9.09
C MET A 1 -4.27 11.22 10.47
N ARG A 2 -3.18 11.35 11.24
CA ARG A 2 -3.08 10.75 12.59
C ARG A 2 -4.25 11.09 13.53
N SER A 3 -4.71 12.34 13.55
CA SER A 3 -5.88 12.74 14.33
C SER A 3 -7.19 12.05 13.91
N ALA A 4 -7.34 11.61 12.65
CA ALA A 4 -8.49 10.83 12.21
C ALA A 4 -8.45 9.39 12.75
N ILE A 5 -7.25 8.81 12.86
CA ILE A 5 -7.04 7.50 13.47
C ILE A 5 -7.37 7.55 14.96
N GLU A 6 -6.86 8.55 15.67
CA GLU A 6 -7.08 8.74 17.11
C GLU A 6 -8.55 8.95 17.46
N ARG A 7 -9.31 9.65 16.60
CA ARG A 7 -10.77 9.79 16.74
C ARG A 7 -11.55 8.51 16.41
N GLY A 8 -10.91 7.52 15.78
CA GLY A 8 -11.57 6.32 15.29
C GLY A 8 -12.46 6.57 14.08
N ASP A 9 -12.11 7.52 13.21
CA ASP A 9 -12.79 7.72 11.93
C ASP A 9 -12.79 6.38 11.13
N PRO A 10 -13.75 6.13 10.22
CA PRO A 10 -13.82 4.87 9.49
C PRO A 10 -12.52 4.58 8.73
N ALA A 11 -11.94 3.40 8.94
CA ALA A 11 -10.62 3.07 8.42
C ALA A 11 -10.55 3.16 6.88
N GLU A 12 -11.60 2.73 6.19
CA GLU A 12 -11.71 2.83 4.73
C GLU A 12 -11.72 4.28 4.21
N GLN A 13 -12.20 5.24 5.00
CA GLN A 13 -12.15 6.65 4.64
C GLN A 13 -10.74 7.23 4.82
N ILE A 14 -10.04 6.79 5.87
CA ILE A 14 -8.65 7.21 6.13
C ILE A 14 -7.74 6.70 5.01
N THR A 15 -7.86 5.43 4.63
CA THR A 15 -7.06 4.84 3.53
C THR A 15 -7.38 5.45 2.17
N THR A 16 -8.66 5.78 1.91
CA THR A 16 -9.05 6.49 0.69
C THR A 16 -8.40 7.87 0.61
N ARG A 17 -8.39 8.63 1.72
CA ARG A 17 -7.71 9.93 1.80
C ARG A 17 -6.20 9.78 1.62
N LEU A 18 -5.58 8.80 2.29
CA LEU A 18 -4.16 8.50 2.15
C LEU A 18 -3.79 8.21 0.69
N ALA A 19 -4.55 7.37 -0.01
CA ALA A 19 -4.32 7.03 -1.41
C ALA A 19 -4.41 8.28 -2.31
N SER A 20 -5.43 9.12 -2.10
CA SER A 20 -5.63 10.38 -2.83
C SER A 20 -4.50 11.39 -2.57
N ASP A 21 -4.09 11.54 -1.32
CA ASP A 21 -3.00 12.43 -0.90
C ASP A 21 -1.67 11.97 -1.51
N LEU A 22 -1.39 10.66 -1.48
CA LEU A 22 -0.20 10.07 -2.10
C LEU A 22 -0.21 10.28 -3.61
N GLN A 23 -1.32 10.01 -4.29
CA GLN A 23 -1.44 10.24 -5.73
C GLN A 23 -1.20 11.72 -6.10
N THR A 24 -1.74 12.64 -5.30
CA THR A 24 -1.58 14.09 -5.51
C THR A 24 -0.14 14.52 -5.23
N THR A 25 0.46 14.05 -4.14
CA THR A 25 1.82 14.41 -3.73
C THR A 25 2.84 13.86 -4.71
N LEU A 26 2.68 12.59 -5.11
CA LEU A 26 3.42 11.98 -6.21
C LEU A 26 3.37 12.87 -7.44
N SER A 27 2.19 13.39 -7.82
CA SER A 27 2.03 14.21 -9.02
C SER A 27 2.81 15.52 -9.03
N ARG A 28 3.19 16.05 -7.86
CA ARG A 28 3.90 17.33 -7.70
C ARG A 28 5.38 17.12 -7.36
N GLN A 29 5.66 16.66 -6.14
CA GLN A 29 7.00 16.37 -5.63
C GLN A 29 6.87 15.57 -4.33
N LEU A 30 7.70 14.54 -4.17
CA LEU A 30 7.76 13.70 -2.96
C LEU A 30 9.07 13.95 -2.23
N TYR A 31 9.02 13.88 -0.91
CA TYR A 31 10.20 13.86 -0.03
C TYR A 31 10.23 12.57 0.82
N GLY A 32 11.41 12.23 1.34
CA GLY A 32 11.58 11.04 2.18
C GLY A 32 10.66 11.02 3.42
N GLY A 33 10.32 12.20 3.95
CA GLY A 33 9.33 12.35 5.03
C GLY A 33 7.92 11.93 4.64
N ASP A 34 7.51 12.16 3.39
CA ASP A 34 6.18 11.77 2.89
C ASP A 34 6.06 10.26 2.79
N ILE A 35 7.13 9.59 2.34
CA ILE A 35 7.20 8.12 2.26
C ILE A 35 7.18 7.50 3.66
N THR A 36 8.13 7.90 4.52
CA THR A 36 8.29 7.31 5.86
C THR A 36 7.07 7.58 6.75
N GLY A 37 6.51 8.80 6.66
CA GLY A 37 5.28 9.17 7.35
C GLY A 37 4.06 8.38 6.86
N SER A 38 3.90 8.21 5.54
CA SER A 38 2.80 7.43 4.98
C SER A 38 2.89 5.95 5.37
N VAL A 39 4.07 5.35 5.29
CA VAL A 39 4.32 3.96 5.72
C VAL A 39 4.00 3.78 7.20
N SER A 40 4.43 4.71 8.06
CA SER A 40 4.14 4.64 9.50
C SER A 40 2.63 4.65 9.78
N LEU A 41 1.85 5.43 9.02
CA LEU A 41 0.39 5.46 9.17
C LEU A 41 -0.30 4.15 8.77
N THR A 42 0.31 3.35 7.88
CA THR A 42 -0.32 2.11 7.39
C THR A 42 -0.58 1.09 8.50
N GLY A 43 0.35 0.95 9.46
CA GLY A 43 0.21 0.01 10.58
C GLY A 43 -0.90 0.41 11.55
N ASP A 44 -0.97 1.70 11.89
CA ASP A 44 -2.01 2.25 12.78
C ASP A 44 -3.41 2.09 12.18
N VAL A 45 -3.54 2.42 10.89
CA VAL A 45 -4.80 2.33 10.15
C VAL A 45 -5.27 0.89 9.97
N LEU A 46 -4.35 -0.05 9.75
CA LEU A 46 -4.64 -1.49 9.68
C LEU A 46 -5.15 -2.03 11.03
N THR A 47 -4.54 -1.60 12.13
CA THR A 47 -4.98 -1.97 13.48
C THR A 47 -6.38 -1.43 13.76
N LEU A 48 -6.64 -0.17 13.39
CA LEU A 48 -7.97 0.43 13.50
C LEU A 48 -9.02 -0.33 12.69
N ALA A 49 -8.71 -0.71 11.45
CA ALA A 49 -9.60 -1.48 10.58
C ALA A 49 -9.98 -2.83 11.21
N ARG A 50 -8.99 -3.59 11.72
CA ARG A 50 -9.23 -4.84 12.45
C ARG A 50 -10.22 -4.67 13.59
N ASN A 51 -10.00 -3.65 14.42
CA ASN A 51 -10.86 -3.37 15.58
C ASN A 51 -12.28 -3.00 15.14
N GLN A 52 -12.41 -2.09 14.18
CA GLN A 52 -13.70 -1.67 13.65
C GLN A 52 -14.49 -2.83 13.03
N TYR A 53 -13.82 -3.71 12.27
CA TYR A 53 -14.50 -4.78 11.53
C TYR A 53 -14.85 -5.97 12.41
N ASN A 54 -14.03 -6.27 13.42
CA ASN A 54 -14.37 -7.28 14.43
C ASN A 54 -15.60 -6.90 15.27
N ALA A 55 -15.87 -5.60 15.44
CA ALA A 55 -17.03 -5.09 16.16
C ALA A 55 -18.34 -5.10 15.35
N LEU A 56 -18.32 -5.47 14.06
CA LEU A 56 -19.52 -5.49 13.21
C LEU A 56 -20.21 -6.86 13.24
N ASP A 57 -21.47 -6.92 13.65
CA ASP A 57 -22.23 -8.18 13.64
C ASP A 57 -22.63 -8.64 12.23
N ASN A 58 -22.91 -7.69 11.34
CA ASN A 58 -23.35 -8.01 9.99
C ASN A 58 -22.16 -8.41 9.10
N ARG A 59 -22.14 -9.68 8.70
CA ARG A 59 -21.07 -10.26 7.87
C ARG A 59 -20.92 -9.59 6.49
N ASN A 60 -22.03 -9.18 5.86
CA ASN A 60 -21.98 -8.51 4.55
C ASN A 60 -21.37 -7.10 4.69
N THR A 61 -21.82 -6.33 5.69
CA THR A 61 -21.25 -5.00 5.98
C THR A 61 -19.76 -5.10 6.32
N ARG A 62 -19.36 -6.14 7.06
CA ARG A 62 -17.96 -6.41 7.40
C ARG A 62 -17.14 -6.70 6.14
N GLN A 63 -17.63 -7.55 5.25
CA GLN A 63 -16.99 -7.83 3.96
C GLN A 63 -16.82 -6.56 3.13
N ASP A 64 -17.88 -5.77 2.95
CA ASP A 64 -17.85 -4.57 2.11
C ASP A 64 -16.82 -3.56 2.62
N LYS A 65 -16.76 -3.36 3.94
CA LYS A 65 -15.75 -2.48 4.56
C LYS A 65 -14.34 -3.02 4.40
N ALA A 66 -14.12 -4.31 4.65
CA ALA A 66 -12.82 -4.94 4.45
C ALA A 66 -12.35 -4.86 2.99
N MET A 67 -13.28 -5.00 2.03
CA MET A 67 -13.00 -4.85 0.60
C MET A 67 -12.58 -3.42 0.27
N ASN A 68 -13.39 -2.43 0.66
CA ASN A 68 -13.11 -1.01 0.38
C ASN A 68 -11.79 -0.55 1.02
N PHE A 69 -11.53 -1.01 2.25
CA PHE A 69 -10.26 -0.80 2.94
C PHE A 69 -9.10 -1.37 2.16
N THR A 70 -9.14 -2.67 1.84
CA THR A 70 -8.03 -3.36 1.20
C THR A 70 -7.75 -2.80 -0.21
N GLN A 71 -8.80 -2.39 -0.92
CA GLN A 71 -8.68 -1.70 -2.20
C GLN A 71 -7.92 -0.38 -2.10
N SER A 72 -8.39 0.53 -1.22
CA SER A 72 -7.77 1.85 -1.04
C SER A 72 -6.38 1.76 -0.39
N PHE A 73 -6.18 0.83 0.53
CA PHE A 73 -4.89 0.54 1.14
C PHE A 73 -3.89 0.00 0.09
N GLY A 74 -4.32 -0.93 -0.75
CA GLY A 74 -3.53 -1.44 -1.87
C GLY A 74 -3.19 -0.36 -2.90
N SER A 75 -4.11 0.57 -3.18
CA SER A 75 -3.80 1.75 -4.01
C SER A 75 -2.71 2.63 -3.41
N SER A 76 -2.70 2.82 -2.09
CA SER A 76 -1.63 3.56 -1.40
C SER A 76 -0.28 2.84 -1.54
N GLY A 77 -0.27 1.51 -1.39
CA GLY A 77 0.92 0.69 -1.64
C GLY A 77 1.39 0.76 -3.09
N ASP A 78 0.48 0.71 -4.06
CA ASP A 78 0.80 0.81 -5.48
C ASP A 78 1.48 2.14 -5.82
N GLN A 79 1.04 3.23 -5.19
CA GLN A 79 1.66 4.55 -5.30
C GLN A 79 3.08 4.57 -4.70
N LEU A 80 3.24 4.06 -3.46
CA LEU A 80 4.52 4.03 -2.75
C LEU A 80 5.57 3.10 -3.39
N LEU A 81 5.12 2.06 -4.10
CA LEU A 81 5.98 1.13 -4.84
C LEU A 81 6.14 1.52 -6.32
N SER A 82 5.55 2.64 -6.74
CA SER A 82 5.63 3.07 -8.13
C SER A 82 7.05 3.49 -8.52
N PRO A 83 7.43 3.39 -9.80
CA PRO A 83 8.72 3.89 -10.29
C PRO A 83 8.97 5.36 -9.95
N ARG A 84 7.90 6.14 -9.75
CA ARG A 84 7.98 7.56 -9.40
C ARG A 84 8.41 7.80 -7.95
N ALA A 85 8.13 6.88 -7.05
CA ALA A 85 8.59 6.95 -5.66
C ALA A 85 10.04 6.47 -5.49
N LEU A 86 10.59 5.73 -6.46
CA LEU A 86 11.90 5.10 -6.36
C LEU A 86 13.05 6.07 -6.04
N PRO A 87 13.21 7.24 -6.69
CA PRO A 87 14.30 8.15 -6.37
C PRO A 87 14.27 8.62 -4.92
N VAL A 88 13.07 8.82 -4.38
CA VAL A 88 12.86 9.29 -3.01
C VAL A 88 13.15 8.19 -2.00
N TRP A 89 12.85 6.93 -2.34
CA TRP A 89 13.35 5.78 -1.58
C TRP A 89 14.87 5.67 -1.63
N GLU A 90 15.48 5.96 -2.78
CA GLU A 90 16.93 5.91 -2.98
C GLU A 90 17.67 6.99 -2.17
N ASP A 91 17.04 8.15 -1.96
CA ASP A 91 17.54 9.24 -1.12
C ASP A 91 17.53 8.92 0.40
N LEU A 92 16.76 7.92 0.82
CA LEU A 92 16.77 7.45 2.21
C LEU A 92 18.03 6.63 2.50
N SER A 93 18.53 6.73 3.74
CA SER A 93 19.60 5.85 4.20
C SER A 93 19.19 4.38 4.09
N SER A 94 20.15 3.49 3.84
CA SER A 94 19.89 2.06 3.63
C SER A 94 19.06 1.44 4.76
N THR A 95 19.40 1.76 6.02
CA THR A 95 18.67 1.28 7.20
C THR A 95 17.21 1.74 7.20
N VAL A 96 16.96 3.04 6.96
CA VAL A 96 15.60 3.60 6.96
C VAL A 96 14.78 3.01 5.81
N ARG A 97 15.37 2.88 4.62
CA ARG A 97 14.72 2.29 3.45
C ARG A 97 14.31 0.84 3.71
N ILE A 98 15.21 0.02 4.23
CA ILE A 98 14.93 -1.40 4.51
C ILE A 98 13.82 -1.53 5.55
N ASP A 99 13.93 -0.80 6.67
CA ASP A 99 12.97 -0.83 7.76
C ASP A 99 11.55 -0.47 7.27
N HIS A 100 11.41 0.65 6.55
CA HIS A 100 10.12 1.10 6.05
C HIS A 100 9.58 0.25 4.90
N ALA A 101 10.45 -0.29 4.04
CA ALA A 101 10.01 -1.23 3.01
C ALA A 101 9.45 -2.52 3.65
N SER A 102 10.09 -3.05 4.69
CA SER A 102 9.60 -4.20 5.44
C SER A 102 8.23 -3.91 6.08
N ILE A 103 8.08 -2.75 6.74
CA ILE A 103 6.80 -2.34 7.32
C ILE A 103 5.71 -2.27 6.25
N LEU A 104 5.98 -1.63 5.11
CA LEU A 104 5.01 -1.49 4.03
C LEU A 104 4.56 -2.85 3.48
N ILE A 105 5.50 -3.75 3.19
CA ILE A 105 5.18 -5.08 2.66
C ILE A 105 4.37 -5.90 3.67
N SER A 106 4.77 -5.90 4.95
CA SER A 106 4.02 -6.58 6.00
C SER A 106 2.61 -6.01 6.20
N ALA A 107 2.44 -4.70 6.04
CA ALA A 107 1.12 -4.06 6.16
C ALA A 107 0.22 -4.40 4.96
N LEU A 108 0.77 -4.44 3.75
CA LEU A 108 0.07 -4.87 2.53
C LEU A 108 -0.38 -6.32 2.63
N GLU A 109 0.52 -7.22 3.03
CA GLU A 109 0.20 -8.64 3.28
C GLU A 109 -0.94 -8.77 4.29
N GLN A 110 -0.84 -8.10 5.43
CA GLN A 110 -1.85 -8.16 6.47
C GLN A 110 -3.20 -7.55 6.04
N SER A 111 -3.21 -6.57 5.15
CA SER A 111 -4.45 -6.05 4.56
C SER A 111 -5.14 -7.10 3.68
N ALA A 112 -4.38 -7.89 2.93
CA ALA A 112 -4.92 -8.98 2.11
C ALA A 112 -5.45 -10.13 2.97
N ILE A 113 -4.75 -10.47 4.06
CA ILE A 113 -5.22 -11.45 5.06
C ILE A 113 -6.51 -10.95 5.73
N LEU A 114 -6.58 -9.67 6.10
CA LEU A 114 -7.80 -9.06 6.67
C LEU A 114 -9.02 -9.23 5.76
N LEU A 115 -8.85 -9.01 4.45
CA LEU A 115 -9.91 -9.25 3.48
C LEU A 115 -10.29 -10.73 3.42
N ALA A 116 -9.30 -11.63 3.45
CA ALA A 116 -9.55 -13.07 3.42
C ALA A 116 -10.34 -13.54 4.65
N ASP A 117 -10.04 -13.00 5.84
CA ASP A 117 -10.73 -13.32 7.10
C ASP A 117 -12.22 -12.95 7.08
N PHE A 118 -12.57 -11.87 6.35
CA PHE A 118 -13.94 -11.33 6.32
C PHE A 118 -14.70 -11.58 5.01
N THR A 119 -14.03 -12.16 4.02
CA THR A 119 -14.65 -12.51 2.76
C THR A 119 -15.56 -13.74 2.91
N ILE A 120 -16.73 -13.66 2.31
CA ILE A 120 -17.69 -14.75 2.12
C ILE A 120 -17.52 -15.37 0.72
N ASP A 121 -17.04 -14.57 -0.23
CA ASP A 121 -16.79 -14.97 -1.60
C ASP A 121 -15.63 -15.97 -1.73
N THR A 122 -15.72 -16.89 -2.70
CA THR A 122 -14.67 -17.90 -2.91
C THR A 122 -13.39 -17.34 -3.51
N GLN A 123 -13.46 -16.21 -4.22
CA GLN A 123 -12.30 -15.54 -4.80
C GLN A 123 -12.55 -14.05 -5.03
N LYS A 124 -11.54 -13.22 -4.77
CA LYS A 124 -11.50 -11.81 -5.17
C LYS A 124 -10.22 -11.49 -5.92
N LYS A 125 -10.34 -10.77 -7.03
CA LYS A 125 -9.20 -10.23 -7.79
C LYS A 125 -9.01 -8.77 -7.39
N LEU A 126 -7.86 -8.49 -6.78
CA LEU A 126 -7.37 -7.13 -6.59
C LEU A 126 -6.30 -6.87 -7.66
N GLN A 127 -6.47 -5.83 -8.46
CA GLN A 127 -5.54 -5.51 -9.55
C GLN A 127 -4.70 -4.29 -9.17
N TYR A 128 -3.39 -4.50 -9.02
CA TYR A 128 -2.42 -3.44 -8.77
C TYR A 128 -1.23 -3.63 -9.71
N ASN A 129 -0.58 -2.53 -10.10
CA ASN A 129 0.48 -2.55 -11.10
C ASN A 129 1.86 -2.82 -10.49
N ASN A 130 2.06 -2.34 -9.27
CA ASN A 130 3.35 -2.32 -8.59
C ASN A 130 3.40 -3.29 -7.39
N TRP A 131 2.26 -3.79 -6.92
CA TRP A 131 2.22 -4.84 -5.90
C TRP A 131 2.57 -6.20 -6.52
N GLY A 132 3.71 -6.78 -6.11
CA GLY A 132 4.11 -8.14 -6.53
C GLY A 132 4.72 -8.22 -7.93
N LYS A 133 5.00 -7.08 -8.57
CA LYS A 133 5.72 -7.04 -9.84
C LYS A 133 7.21 -7.30 -9.60
N TYR A 134 7.68 -8.49 -9.96
CA TYR A 134 9.12 -8.73 -10.07
C TYR A 134 9.71 -7.85 -11.18
N GLY A 135 10.72 -7.06 -10.84
CA GLY A 135 11.46 -6.23 -11.78
C GLY A 135 12.09 -7.10 -12.87
N ARG A 136 11.45 -7.18 -14.03
CA ARG A 136 12.05 -7.79 -15.21
C ARG A 136 13.16 -6.85 -15.67
N LYS A 137 14.40 -7.09 -15.24
CA LYS A 137 15.56 -6.47 -15.89
C LYS A 137 15.46 -6.84 -17.37
N SER A 138 15.22 -5.85 -18.22
CA SER A 138 15.38 -6.00 -19.67
C SER A 138 16.84 -6.38 -19.91
N LEU A 139 17.07 -7.64 -20.26
CA LEU A 139 18.33 -8.07 -20.85
C LEU A 139 18.46 -7.33 -22.18
N THR A 140 19.17 -6.22 -22.18
CA THR A 140 19.61 -5.56 -23.41
C THR A 140 20.48 -6.57 -24.14
N ARG A 141 19.96 -7.08 -25.26
CA ARG A 141 20.64 -8.02 -26.13
C ARG A 141 21.92 -7.33 -26.62
N LEU A 142 23.09 -7.75 -26.11
CA LEU A 142 24.39 -7.39 -26.68
C LEU A 142 24.33 -7.79 -28.16
N GLN A 143 24.28 -6.80 -29.05
CA GLN A 143 24.53 -7.00 -30.47
C GLN A 143 25.99 -7.47 -30.60
N CYS A 144 26.17 -8.75 -30.91
CA CYS A 144 27.41 -9.21 -31.50
C CYS A 144 27.48 -8.63 -32.92
N SER A 145 28.17 -7.51 -33.10
CA SER A 145 28.64 -7.07 -34.42
C SER A 145 29.70 -8.05 -34.90
N GLY A 146 29.28 -9.02 -35.71
CA GLY A 146 30.17 -9.78 -36.55
C GLY A 146 30.68 -8.88 -37.67
N HIS A 147 31.97 -8.55 -37.63
CA HIS A 147 32.72 -8.14 -38.81
C HIS A 147 33.10 -9.40 -39.58
N VAL A 148 32.71 -9.45 -40.86
CA VAL A 148 33.42 -10.21 -41.91
C VAL A 148 33.76 -9.20 -43.00
#